data_AF-A0A4Q5QL43-F1
#
_entry.id   AF-A0A4Q5QL43-F1
#
_cell.length_a   1.000
_cell.length_b   1.000
_cell.length_c   1.000
_cell.angle_alpha   90.00
_cell.angle_beta   90.00
_cell.angle_gamma   90.00
#
_symmetry.space_group_name_H-M   'P 1'
#
loop_
_entity.id
_entity.type
_entity.pdbx_description
1 polymer ?
#
loop_
_entity_poly.entity_id
_entity_poly.type
_entity_poly.pdbx_seq_one_letter_code
_entity_poly.pdbx_strand_id
1 'polypeptide(L)'
;HAATGATDNAAGVAVMMEAVRILKASGLKPRRTIRIALWGEEEEGLHGSRNYVKNHFADPATMTLKPDHEKLAAYYNLDNGAGKIRGIYAQGNEAVKPIFTAWLAPFADMGATTVTSRNTGSTDHVAFDAVGLPGFQFIQDGLDYFARTHHSNEDTYDRLVPDDLKQASVVVAAFVYDAATRDQKLPRKPLPAPVKPQ
;
A
#
# COMPACT_ATOMS: atom_id res chain seq x y z
N HIS A 1 21.87 5.89 13.69
CA HIS A 1 21.08 4.65 13.79
C HIS A 1 22.01 3.47 14.00
N ALA A 2 21.69 2.55 14.92
CA ALA A 2 22.50 1.37 15.22
C ALA A 2 22.07 0.11 14.44
N ALA A 3 20.97 0.20 13.67
CA ALA A 3 20.43 -0.84 12.81
C ALA A 3 20.19 -0.31 11.39
N THR A 4 19.64 -1.16 10.51
CA THR A 4 19.62 -0.93 9.05
C THR A 4 18.23 -0.68 8.45
N GLY A 5 17.15 -0.66 9.25
CA GLY A 5 15.80 -0.40 8.71
C GLY A 5 15.29 -1.52 7.80
N ALA A 6 15.63 -2.77 8.13
CA ALA A 6 15.40 -3.90 7.22
C ALA A 6 13.92 -4.23 7.07
N THR A 7 13.22 -4.37 8.18
CA THR A 7 11.77 -4.61 8.25
C THR A 7 10.98 -3.31 8.16
N ASP A 8 11.60 -2.17 8.48
CA ASP A 8 11.02 -0.83 8.46
C ASP A 8 11.89 0.17 7.66
N ASN A 9 11.73 0.28 6.34
CA ASN A 9 10.86 -0.55 5.48
C ASN A 9 11.60 -1.04 4.22
N ALA A 10 12.87 -1.43 4.33
CA ALA A 10 13.59 -2.00 3.19
C ALA A 10 12.89 -3.24 2.61
N ALA A 11 12.18 -4.01 3.45
CA ALA A 11 11.32 -5.13 3.05
C ALA A 11 10.22 -4.70 2.07
N GLY A 12 9.44 -3.67 2.40
CA GLY A 12 8.40 -3.14 1.54
C GLY A 12 8.95 -2.56 0.24
N VAL A 13 10.07 -1.84 0.31
CA VAL A 13 10.79 -1.35 -0.89
C VAL A 13 11.16 -2.50 -1.83
N ALA A 14 11.77 -3.56 -1.29
CA ALA A 14 12.18 -4.72 -2.08
C ALA A 14 10.97 -5.42 -2.73
N VAL A 15 9.88 -5.59 -1.98
CA VAL A 15 8.63 -6.17 -2.50
C VAL A 15 8.03 -5.34 -3.63
N MET A 16 7.98 -4.01 -3.48
CA MET A 16 7.42 -3.12 -4.51
C MET A 16 8.28 -3.13 -5.79
N MET A 17 9.60 -3.15 -5.65
CA MET A 17 10.53 -3.28 -6.79
C MET A 17 10.35 -4.63 -7.50
N GLU A 18 10.25 -5.72 -6.74
CA GLU A 18 10.07 -7.06 -7.29
C GLU A 18 8.71 -7.22 -7.98
N ALA A 19 7.63 -6.66 -7.43
CA ALA A 19 6.32 -6.69 -8.07
C ALA A 19 6.33 -6.09 -9.49
N VAL A 20 6.99 -4.94 -9.68
CA VAL A 20 7.12 -4.35 -11.03
C VAL A 20 8.08 -5.13 -11.91
N ARG A 21 9.15 -5.73 -11.34
CA ARG A 21 10.02 -6.64 -12.10
C ARG A 21 9.26 -7.85 -12.61
N ILE A 22 8.40 -8.47 -11.80
CA ILE A 22 7.51 -9.58 -12.18
C ILE A 22 6.63 -9.17 -13.35
N LEU A 23 5.95 -8.03 -13.27
CA LEU A 23 5.06 -7.55 -14.33
C LEU A 23 5.80 -7.22 -15.63
N LYS A 24 7.02 -6.68 -15.52
CA LYS A 24 7.87 -6.42 -16.70
C LYS A 24 8.32 -7.73 -17.35
N ALA A 25 8.69 -8.73 -16.55
CA ALA A 25 9.18 -10.02 -17.02
C ALA A 25 8.06 -10.91 -17.61
N SER A 26 6.82 -10.77 -17.13
CA SER A 26 5.68 -11.53 -17.65
C SER A 26 5.18 -11.06 -19.02
N GLY A 27 5.62 -9.87 -19.48
CA GLY A 27 5.19 -9.29 -20.76
C GLY A 27 3.73 -8.80 -20.76
N LEU A 28 3.08 -8.76 -19.60
CA LEU A 28 1.70 -8.29 -19.46
C LEU A 28 1.62 -6.79 -19.76
N LYS A 29 0.51 -6.37 -20.38
CA LYS A 29 0.30 -4.98 -20.83
C LYS A 29 -0.89 -4.36 -20.10
N PRO A 30 -0.66 -3.66 -18.98
CA PRO A 30 -1.73 -2.96 -18.29
C PRO A 30 -2.26 -1.79 -19.13
N ARG A 31 -3.53 -1.41 -18.93
CA ARG A 31 -4.14 -0.26 -19.63
C ARG A 31 -3.86 1.07 -18.94
N ARG A 32 -3.47 1.04 -17.67
CA ARG A 32 -3.04 2.20 -16.87
C ARG A 32 -1.57 2.06 -16.50
N THR A 33 -0.90 3.19 -16.32
CA THR A 33 0.47 3.22 -15.81
C THR A 33 0.51 2.71 -14.37
N ILE A 34 1.42 1.79 -14.09
CA ILE A 34 1.77 1.35 -12.74
C ILE A 34 3.05 2.10 -12.35
N ARG A 35 3.06 2.71 -11.15
CA ARG A 35 4.20 3.44 -10.61
C ARG A 35 4.57 2.86 -9.26
N ILE A 36 5.87 2.76 -8.99
CA ILE A 36 6.38 2.58 -7.63
C ILE A 36 6.61 3.97 -7.06
N ALA A 37 6.17 4.18 -5.82
CA ALA A 37 6.56 5.32 -5.03
C ALA A 37 7.33 4.83 -3.80
N LEU A 38 8.51 5.40 -3.58
CA LEU A 38 9.33 5.17 -2.40
C LEU A 38 9.41 6.52 -1.70
N TRP A 39 8.70 6.65 -0.58
CA TRP A 39 8.52 7.94 0.09
C TRP A 39 9.69 8.21 1.03
N GLY A 40 10.15 9.46 1.03
CA GLY A 40 11.01 9.95 2.10
C GLY A 40 10.17 10.47 3.25
N GLU A 41 10.74 10.44 4.45
CA GLU A 41 10.19 11.06 5.63
C GLU A 41 8.80 10.54 6.04
N GLU A 42 8.58 9.22 5.93
CA GLU A 42 7.41 8.54 6.52
C GLU A 42 7.44 8.72 8.05
N GLU A 43 8.61 8.46 8.63
CA GLU A 43 8.87 8.41 10.08
C GLU A 43 8.76 9.76 10.79
N GLU A 44 9.02 10.85 10.07
CA GLU A 44 8.85 12.22 10.57
C GLU A 44 7.41 12.74 10.43
N GLY A 45 6.48 11.90 9.96
CA GLY A 45 5.06 12.24 9.85
C GLY A 45 4.53 12.30 8.42
N LEU A 46 4.95 11.35 7.58
CA LEU A 46 4.48 11.13 6.22
C LEU A 46 4.75 12.32 5.28
N HIS A 47 5.85 13.06 5.48
CA HIS A 47 6.09 14.30 4.75
C HIS A 47 6.19 14.07 3.25
N GLY A 48 6.86 13.01 2.79
CA GLY A 48 6.97 12.68 1.38
C GLY A 48 5.62 12.44 0.71
N SER A 49 4.84 11.48 1.22
CA SER A 49 3.53 11.14 0.64
C SER A 49 2.50 12.27 0.80
N ARG A 50 2.46 12.97 1.94
CA ARG A 50 1.58 14.13 2.14
C ARG A 50 1.91 15.27 1.18
N ASN A 51 3.18 15.60 1.02
CA ASN A 51 3.60 16.64 0.09
C ASN A 51 3.27 16.25 -1.36
N TYR A 52 3.50 14.99 -1.75
CA TYR A 52 3.11 14.50 -3.07
C TYR A 52 1.61 14.62 -3.30
N VAL A 53 0.79 14.15 -2.36
CA VAL A 53 -0.67 14.21 -2.47
C VAL A 53 -1.16 15.65 -2.56
N LYS A 54 -0.64 16.54 -1.71
CA LYS A 54 -0.94 17.98 -1.74
C LYS A 54 -0.60 18.61 -3.09
N ASN A 55 0.54 18.25 -3.67
CA ASN A 55 1.01 18.86 -4.90
C ASN A 55 0.35 18.29 -6.16
N HIS A 56 -0.07 17.02 -6.15
CA HIS A 56 -0.64 16.38 -7.34
C HIS A 56 -2.16 16.23 -7.30
N PHE A 57 -2.77 16.01 -6.14
CA PHE A 57 -4.17 15.59 -6.06
C PHE A 57 -5.08 16.56 -5.37
N ALA A 58 -4.80 16.92 -4.11
CA ALA A 58 -5.60 17.90 -3.37
C ALA A 58 -4.88 18.27 -2.06
N ASP A 59 -5.12 19.48 -1.58
CA ASP A 59 -4.76 19.84 -0.20
C ASP A 59 -5.86 19.35 0.76
N PRO A 60 -5.58 18.46 1.73
CA PRO A 60 -6.58 18.01 2.69
C PRO A 60 -7.17 19.13 3.55
N ALA A 61 -6.46 20.27 3.69
CA ALA A 61 -6.94 21.42 4.46
C ALA A 61 -8.02 22.24 3.75
N THR A 62 -8.04 22.22 2.41
CA THR A 62 -9.01 22.99 1.61
C THR A 62 -9.93 22.10 0.78
N MET A 63 -9.57 20.82 0.61
CA MET A 63 -10.18 19.85 -0.30
C MET A 63 -10.30 20.37 -1.75
N THR A 64 -9.40 21.26 -2.17
CA THR A 64 -9.36 21.74 -3.55
C THR A 64 -8.73 20.68 -4.44
N LEU A 65 -9.55 20.01 -5.25
CA LEU A 65 -9.11 18.93 -6.12
C LEU A 65 -8.35 19.46 -7.34
N LYS A 66 -7.27 18.77 -7.70
CA LYS A 66 -6.48 18.98 -8.91
C LYS A 66 -6.89 17.98 -9.99
N PRO A 67 -6.64 18.25 -11.29
CA PRO A 67 -7.05 17.36 -12.38
C PRO A 67 -6.52 15.93 -12.28
N ASP A 68 -5.34 15.72 -11.68
CA ASP A 68 -4.76 14.39 -11.53
C ASP A 68 -5.49 13.55 -10.47
N HIS A 69 -6.28 14.16 -9.58
CA HIS A 69 -7.09 13.44 -8.58
C HIS A 69 -8.01 12.43 -9.23
N GLU A 70 -8.64 12.79 -10.35
CA GLU A 70 -9.54 11.90 -11.07
C GLU A 70 -8.79 10.77 -11.79
N LYS A 71 -7.50 10.92 -12.06
CA LYS A 71 -6.72 9.96 -12.86
C LYS A 71 -6.25 8.77 -12.02
N LEU A 72 -6.04 8.93 -10.72
CA LEU A 72 -5.54 7.85 -9.87
C LEU A 72 -6.59 6.75 -9.69
N ALA A 73 -6.23 5.51 -10.03
CA ALA A 73 -7.11 4.36 -9.86
C ALA A 73 -7.07 3.81 -8.43
N ALA A 74 -5.88 3.65 -7.86
CA ALA A 74 -5.63 3.14 -6.52
C ALA A 74 -4.18 3.44 -6.08
N TYR A 75 -3.94 3.39 -4.78
CA TYR A 75 -2.62 3.36 -4.13
C TYR A 75 -2.60 2.17 -3.15
N TYR A 76 -1.53 1.38 -3.19
CA TYR A 76 -1.35 0.21 -2.33
C TYR A 76 -0.02 0.31 -1.60
N ASN A 77 -0.05 0.05 -0.30
CA ASN A 77 1.06 0.24 0.61
C ASN A 77 1.44 -1.07 1.31
N LEU A 78 2.71 -1.20 1.68
CA LEU A 78 3.26 -2.34 2.42
C LEU A 78 4.41 -1.83 3.29
N ASP A 79 4.19 -1.80 4.60
CA ASP A 79 5.04 -1.04 5.55
C ASP A 79 4.92 -1.57 6.98
N ASN A 80 4.56 -2.84 7.14
CA ASN A 80 4.32 -3.46 8.44
C ASN A 80 5.21 -4.69 8.62
N GLY A 81 6.49 -4.58 8.23
CA GLY A 81 7.49 -5.62 8.43
C GLY A 81 7.76 -6.53 7.22
N ALA A 82 8.31 -7.71 7.51
CA ALA A 82 8.78 -8.67 6.49
C ALA A 82 7.89 -9.90 6.29
N GLY A 83 6.75 -9.97 6.97
CA GLY A 83 5.82 -11.09 6.87
C GLY A 83 5.01 -11.07 5.58
N LYS A 84 4.55 -12.25 5.18
CA LYS A 84 3.71 -12.43 3.98
C LYS A 84 2.38 -11.69 4.08
N ILE A 85 1.79 -11.41 2.93
CA ILE A 85 0.47 -10.76 2.86
C ILE A 85 -0.61 -11.78 3.24
N ARG A 86 -1.43 -11.42 4.23
CA ARG A 86 -2.61 -12.17 4.70
C ARG A 86 -3.92 -11.62 4.14
N GLY A 87 -3.89 -10.41 3.58
CA GLY A 87 -5.08 -9.74 3.09
C GLY A 87 -4.90 -8.25 2.87
N ILE A 88 -6.00 -7.49 2.88
CA ILE A 88 -5.99 -6.04 2.67
C ILE A 88 -7.06 -5.32 3.51
N TYR A 89 -6.70 -4.13 4.00
CA TYR A 89 -7.64 -3.20 4.64
C TYR A 89 -8.34 -2.38 3.56
N ALA A 90 -9.68 -2.43 3.53
CA ALA A 90 -10.51 -1.67 2.59
C ALA A 90 -10.71 -0.20 3.02
N GLN A 91 -10.12 0.22 4.14
CA GLN A 91 -10.17 1.61 4.64
C GLN A 91 -11.60 2.19 4.72
N GLY A 92 -12.55 1.41 5.24
CA GLY A 92 -13.97 1.78 5.32
C GLY A 92 -14.71 1.82 3.97
N ASN A 93 -14.08 1.47 2.85
CA ASN A 93 -14.70 1.41 1.54
C ASN A 93 -15.35 0.04 1.32
N GLU A 94 -16.61 -0.13 1.75
CA GLU A 94 -17.33 -1.41 1.58
C GLU A 94 -17.43 -1.85 0.12
N ALA A 95 -17.51 -0.91 -0.81
CA ALA A 95 -17.74 -1.19 -2.22
C ALA A 95 -16.56 -1.90 -2.92
N VAL A 96 -15.33 -1.82 -2.37
CA VAL A 96 -14.17 -2.55 -2.92
C VAL A 96 -14.07 -3.99 -2.43
N LYS A 97 -14.79 -4.37 -1.36
CA LYS A 97 -14.61 -5.69 -0.74
C LYS A 97 -14.88 -6.85 -1.69
N PRO A 98 -15.99 -6.88 -2.46
CA PRO A 98 -16.21 -7.97 -3.42
C PRO A 98 -15.12 -8.05 -4.49
N ILE A 99 -14.54 -6.90 -4.87
CA ILE A 99 -13.45 -6.82 -5.84
C ILE A 99 -12.18 -7.46 -5.24
N PHE A 100 -11.80 -7.04 -4.04
CA PHE A 100 -10.60 -7.56 -3.37
C PHE A 100 -10.74 -9.02 -2.96
N THR A 101 -11.94 -9.47 -2.59
CA THR A 101 -12.21 -10.89 -2.34
C THR A 101 -11.99 -11.71 -3.61
N ALA A 102 -12.47 -11.24 -4.77
CA ALA A 102 -12.23 -11.91 -6.04
C ALA A 102 -10.74 -11.91 -6.42
N TRP A 103 -10.02 -10.81 -6.21
CA TRP A 103 -8.59 -10.71 -6.51
C TRP A 103 -7.71 -11.54 -5.57
N LEU A 104 -8.14 -11.77 -4.32
CA LEU A 104 -7.43 -12.63 -3.38
C LEU A 104 -7.74 -14.12 -3.54
N ALA A 105 -8.84 -14.49 -4.19
CA ALA A 105 -9.25 -15.89 -4.32
C ALA A 105 -8.15 -16.82 -4.88
N PRO A 106 -7.34 -16.44 -5.90
CA PRO A 106 -6.23 -17.27 -6.39
C PRO A 106 -5.09 -17.48 -5.38
N PHE A 107 -5.03 -16.69 -4.31
CA PHE A 107 -3.97 -16.73 -3.30
C PHE A 107 -4.42 -17.39 -1.98
N ALA A 108 -5.58 -18.05 -1.98
CA ALA A 108 -6.12 -18.71 -0.79
C ALA A 108 -5.16 -19.74 -0.19
N ASP A 109 -4.54 -20.57 -1.04
CA ASP A 109 -3.56 -21.58 -0.62
C ASP A 109 -2.25 -20.97 -0.11
N MET A 110 -1.98 -19.69 -0.42
CA MET A 110 -0.87 -18.91 0.13
C MET A 110 -1.23 -18.20 1.43
N GLY A 111 -2.49 -18.34 1.89
CA GLY A 111 -2.99 -17.73 3.12
C GLY A 111 -3.33 -16.25 3.02
N ALA A 112 -3.47 -15.70 1.81
CA ALA A 112 -3.90 -14.33 1.57
C ALA A 112 -5.40 -14.28 1.26
N THR A 113 -6.24 -14.24 2.29
CA THR A 113 -7.71 -14.39 2.15
C THR A 113 -8.50 -13.26 2.79
N THR A 114 -7.86 -12.46 3.65
CA THR A 114 -8.59 -11.51 4.49
C THR A 114 -8.91 -10.23 3.72
N VAL A 115 -10.19 -9.87 3.67
CA VAL A 115 -10.63 -8.53 3.25
C VAL A 115 -11.45 -7.94 4.37
N THR A 116 -10.95 -6.86 4.97
CA THR A 116 -11.60 -6.23 6.13
C THR A 116 -11.94 -4.79 5.85
N SER A 117 -13.09 -4.34 6.32
CA SER A 117 -13.49 -2.93 6.27
C SER A 117 -12.73 -2.07 7.27
N ARG A 118 -12.05 -2.68 8.24
CA ARG A 118 -11.32 -1.97 9.27
C ARG A 118 -10.25 -1.07 8.63
N ASN A 119 -9.94 0.00 9.34
CA ASN A 119 -8.71 0.72 9.12
C ASN A 119 -7.57 0.06 9.88
N THR A 120 -6.35 0.42 9.54
CA THR A 120 -5.14 0.05 10.27
C THR A 120 -4.42 1.29 10.79
N GLY A 121 -3.23 1.11 11.37
CA GLY A 121 -2.34 2.20 11.78
C GLY A 121 -2.00 3.14 10.61
N SER A 122 -1.36 4.26 10.94
CA SER A 122 -0.96 5.26 9.96
C SER A 122 0.33 4.86 9.25
N THR A 123 0.32 4.92 7.93
CA THR A 123 1.47 4.90 7.00
C THR A 123 1.02 5.61 5.71
N ASP A 124 1.84 5.74 4.68
CA ASP A 124 1.65 6.62 3.51
C ASP A 124 0.28 6.53 2.81
N HIS A 125 -0.39 5.37 2.86
CA HIS A 125 -1.76 5.22 2.31
C HIS A 125 -2.77 6.21 2.89
N VAL A 126 -2.60 6.69 4.13
CA VAL A 126 -3.53 7.63 4.75
C VAL A 126 -3.46 9.01 4.10
N ALA A 127 -2.33 9.39 3.50
CA ALA A 127 -2.22 10.66 2.78
C ALA A 127 -3.19 10.68 1.58
N PHE A 128 -3.31 9.56 0.87
CA PHE A 128 -4.24 9.39 -0.24
C PHE A 128 -5.69 9.31 0.24
N ASP A 129 -5.96 8.53 1.28
CA ASP A 129 -7.30 8.38 1.84
C ASP A 129 -7.85 9.71 2.37
N ALA A 130 -7.00 10.57 2.95
CA ALA A 130 -7.35 11.88 3.48
C ALA A 130 -7.90 12.86 2.44
N VAL A 131 -7.67 12.61 1.15
CA VAL A 131 -8.23 13.40 0.05
C VAL A 131 -9.26 12.62 -0.79
N GLY A 132 -9.78 11.51 -0.25
CA GLY A 132 -10.80 10.69 -0.90
C GLY A 132 -10.29 9.84 -2.06
N LEU A 133 -8.98 9.63 -2.16
CA LEU A 133 -8.40 8.68 -3.12
C LEU A 133 -8.39 7.26 -2.54
N PRO A 134 -8.53 6.20 -3.37
CA PRO A 134 -8.42 4.82 -2.90
C PRO A 134 -6.98 4.48 -2.49
N GLY A 135 -6.62 4.75 -1.23
CA GLY A 135 -5.36 4.32 -0.62
C GLY A 135 -5.60 3.14 0.32
N PHE A 136 -4.82 2.07 0.17
CA PHE A 136 -4.98 0.84 0.94
C PHE A 136 -3.64 0.36 1.51
N GLN A 137 -3.69 -0.30 2.67
CA GLN A 137 -2.56 -1.00 3.28
C GLN A 137 -2.83 -2.51 3.23
N PHE A 138 -1.83 -3.30 2.85
CA PHE A 138 -1.93 -4.75 2.96
C PHE A 138 -1.85 -5.19 4.42
N ILE A 139 -2.56 -6.27 4.76
CA ILE A 139 -2.42 -6.95 6.03
C ILE A 139 -1.21 -7.87 5.91
N GLN A 140 -0.17 -7.64 6.69
CA GLN A 140 0.99 -8.53 6.77
C GLN A 140 0.90 -9.43 8.00
N ASP A 141 1.52 -10.60 7.90
CA ASP A 141 1.88 -11.38 9.07
C ASP A 141 2.83 -10.54 9.93
N GLY A 142 2.50 -10.38 11.22
CA GLY A 142 3.22 -9.46 12.09
C GLY A 142 4.64 -9.92 12.42
N LEU A 143 4.92 -11.24 12.33
CA LEU A 143 6.16 -11.83 12.83
C LEU A 143 6.54 -11.22 14.20
N ASP A 144 7.77 -10.72 14.33
CA ASP A 144 8.23 -9.97 15.50
C ASP A 144 8.28 -8.44 15.27
N TYR A 145 7.57 -7.91 14.27
CA TYR A 145 7.68 -6.50 13.85
C TYR A 145 7.46 -5.53 15.01
N PHE A 146 6.26 -5.50 15.58
CA PHE A 146 5.95 -4.62 16.71
C PHE A 146 6.57 -5.06 18.03
N ALA A 147 6.95 -6.33 18.15
CA ALA A 147 7.47 -6.87 19.39
C ALA A 147 8.98 -6.63 19.57
N ARG A 148 9.73 -6.55 18.46
CA ARG A 148 11.20 -6.51 18.51
C ARG A 148 11.84 -5.58 17.50
N THR A 149 11.38 -5.52 16.25
CA THR A 149 12.18 -4.88 15.19
C THR A 149 11.81 -3.42 14.96
N HIS A 150 10.53 -3.06 14.94
CA HIS A 150 10.06 -1.71 14.66
C HIS A 150 10.74 -0.67 15.58
N HIS A 151 11.38 0.33 14.95
CA HIS A 151 12.10 1.43 15.62
C HIS A 151 13.16 0.99 16.64
N SER A 152 13.75 -0.18 16.43
CA SER A 152 14.73 -0.77 17.34
C SER A 152 16.11 -0.94 16.69
N ASN A 153 17.10 -1.29 17.52
CA ASN A 153 18.41 -1.75 17.06
C ASN A 153 18.43 -3.22 16.60
N GLU A 154 17.30 -3.94 16.70
CA GLU A 154 17.13 -5.30 16.18
C GLU A 154 16.66 -5.33 14.72
N ASP A 155 16.43 -4.16 14.10
CA ASP A 155 15.95 -4.09 12.72
C ASP A 155 17.05 -4.30 11.67
N THR A 156 17.46 -5.56 11.53
CA THR A 156 18.58 -5.98 10.71
C THR A 156 18.16 -6.98 9.63
N TYR A 157 19.00 -7.11 8.59
CA TYR A 157 18.72 -7.93 7.40
C TYR A 157 18.31 -9.39 7.72
N ASP A 158 18.87 -9.98 8.77
CA ASP A 158 18.55 -11.33 9.26
C ASP A 158 17.09 -11.51 9.70
N ARG A 159 16.33 -10.43 9.90
CA ARG A 159 14.90 -10.48 10.23
C ARG A 159 14.00 -10.63 9.01
N LEU A 160 14.56 -10.55 7.80
CA LEU A 160 13.80 -10.76 6.58
C LEU A 160 13.51 -12.25 6.35
N VAL A 161 12.30 -12.56 5.90
CA VAL A 161 11.87 -13.93 5.56
C VAL A 161 11.71 -14.02 4.04
N PRO A 162 12.69 -14.58 3.30
CA PRO A 162 12.71 -14.49 1.84
C PRO A 162 11.47 -15.05 1.14
N ASP A 163 10.89 -16.15 1.63
CA ASP A 163 9.70 -16.76 1.01
C ASP A 163 8.43 -15.93 1.24
N ASP A 164 8.36 -15.23 2.38
CA ASP A 164 7.26 -14.31 2.68
C ASP A 164 7.34 -13.05 1.79
N LEU A 165 8.54 -12.52 1.56
CA LEU A 165 8.74 -11.40 0.64
C LEU A 165 8.41 -11.78 -0.82
N LYS A 166 8.75 -13.00 -1.25
CA LYS A 166 8.36 -13.51 -2.58
C LYS A 166 6.85 -13.61 -2.71
N GLN A 167 6.18 -14.17 -1.70
CA GLN A 167 4.72 -14.25 -1.69
C GLN A 167 4.08 -12.86 -1.77
N ALA A 168 4.58 -11.91 -0.96
CA ALA A 168 4.08 -10.55 -0.95
C ALA A 168 4.24 -9.88 -2.33
N SER A 169 5.39 -10.08 -2.98
CA SER A 169 5.67 -9.55 -4.32
C SER A 169 4.71 -10.05 -5.39
N VAL A 170 4.33 -11.33 -5.34
CA VAL A 170 3.35 -11.91 -6.27
C VAL A 170 1.96 -11.33 -6.03
N VAL A 171 1.53 -11.23 -4.77
CA VAL A 171 0.20 -10.66 -4.42
C VAL A 171 0.12 -9.19 -4.81
N VAL A 172 1.15 -8.39 -4.51
CA VAL A 172 1.22 -6.97 -4.92
C VAL A 172 1.17 -6.86 -6.44
N ALA A 173 1.97 -7.64 -7.17
CA ALA A 173 1.99 -7.62 -8.64
C ALA A 173 0.60 -7.88 -9.24
N ALA A 174 -0.12 -8.87 -8.71
CA ALA A 174 -1.48 -9.18 -9.14
C ALA A 174 -2.45 -8.03 -8.86
N PHE A 175 -2.45 -7.49 -7.64
CA PHE A 175 -3.34 -6.38 -7.26
C PHE A 175 -3.15 -5.14 -8.13
N VAL A 176 -1.89 -4.71 -8.35
CA VAL A 176 -1.63 -3.52 -9.16
C VAL A 176 -1.94 -3.77 -10.64
N TYR A 177 -1.74 -5.00 -11.13
CA TYR A 177 -2.11 -5.38 -12.49
C TYR A 177 -3.63 -5.40 -12.69
N ASP A 178 -4.38 -6.02 -11.78
CA ASP A 178 -5.83 -6.08 -11.84
C ASP A 178 -6.46 -4.69 -11.76
N ALA A 179 -5.95 -3.82 -10.88
CA ALA A 179 -6.35 -2.41 -10.84
C ALA A 179 -6.04 -1.67 -12.14
N ALA A 180 -4.89 -1.94 -12.75
CA ALA A 180 -4.47 -1.30 -13.98
C ALA A 180 -5.16 -1.85 -15.25
N THR A 181 -5.74 -3.05 -15.18
CA THR A 181 -6.47 -3.71 -16.28
C THR A 181 -7.99 -3.77 -16.08
N ARG A 182 -8.52 -3.27 -14.95
CA ARG A 182 -9.96 -3.16 -14.73
C ARG A 182 -10.61 -2.12 -15.66
N ASP A 183 -11.83 -2.37 -16.13
CA ASP A 183 -12.57 -1.40 -16.97
C ASP A 183 -12.86 -0.12 -16.20
N GLN A 184 -13.53 -0.23 -15.06
CA GLN A 184 -13.78 0.91 -14.18
C GLN A 184 -12.62 1.15 -13.21
N LYS A 185 -12.43 2.41 -12.78
CA LYS A 185 -11.63 2.71 -11.57
C LYS A 185 -12.28 2.05 -10.35
N LEU A 186 -11.52 1.87 -9.27
CA LEU A 186 -12.11 1.40 -8.02
C LEU A 186 -13.18 2.39 -7.52
N PRO A 187 -14.28 1.89 -6.93
CA PRO A 187 -15.23 2.72 -6.21
C PRO A 187 -14.52 3.60 -5.19
N ARG A 188 -14.89 4.88 -5.11
CA ARG A 188 -14.36 5.82 -4.12
C ARG A 188 -15.39 6.05 -3.01
N LYS A 189 -14.90 6.31 -1.80
CA LYS A 189 -15.73 6.85 -0.72
C LYS A 189 -16.21 8.26 -1.08
N PRO A 190 -17.26 8.78 -0.42
CA PRO A 190 -17.54 10.21 -0.45
C PRO A 190 -16.31 11.03 -0.09
N LEU A 191 -16.16 12.23 -0.67
CA LEU A 191 -15.05 13.11 -0.34
C LEU A 191 -15.09 13.47 1.15
N PRO A 192 -13.95 13.43 1.86
CA PRO A 192 -13.89 13.85 3.24
C PRO A 192 -14.10 15.37 3.36
N ALA A 193 -14.54 15.80 4.53
CA ALA A 193 -14.56 17.22 4.87
C ALA A 193 -13.12 17.76 5.00
N PRO A 194 -12.86 19.04 4.71
CA PRO A 194 -11.56 19.64 4.93
C PRO A 194 -11.12 19.48 6.39
N VAL A 195 -9.88 19.02 6.60
CA VAL A 195 -9.32 18.82 7.95
C VAL A 195 -8.58 20.09 8.36
N LYS A 196 -8.91 20.68 9.51
CA LYS A 196 -8.16 21.84 10.01
C LYS A 196 -6.69 21.46 10.22
N PRO A 197 -5.72 22.33 9.88
CA PRO A 197 -4.32 22.08 10.19
C PRO A 197 -4.16 21.79 11.70
N GLN A 198 -3.40 20.74 12.02
CA GLN A 198 -2.89 20.52 13.38
C GLN A 198 -1.72 21.48 13.65
#